data_AF-A0A524DCC9-F1
#
_entry.id   AF-A0A524DCC9-F1
#
_cell.length_a   1.000
_cell.length_b   1.000
_cell.length_c   1.000
_cell.angle_alpha   90.00
_cell.angle_beta   90.00
_cell.angle_gamma   90.00
#
_symmetry.space_group_name_H-M   'P 1'
#
loop_
_entity.id
_entity.type
_entity.pdbx_description
1 polymer ?
#
loop_
_entity_poly.entity_id
_entity_poly.type
_entity_poly.pdbx_seq_one_letter_code
_entity_poly.pdbx_strand_id
1 'polypeptide(L)' 'MFFKKKRYYYNMLRAIKVRLYPNQEQETMLNKTFGCCRFLYNKMLEERIRVYNELKGD' A
#
# COMPACT_ATOMS: atom_id res chain seq x y z
N MET A 1 -56.93 14.91 -1.98
CA MET A 1 -56.26 13.60 -1.75
C MET A 1 -54.80 13.76 -2.15
N PHE A 2 -53.92 14.08 -1.19
CA PHE A 2 -52.50 14.38 -1.47
C PHE A 2 -51.68 13.10 -1.37
N PHE A 3 -51.19 12.62 -2.52
CA PHE A 3 -50.26 11.50 -2.59
C PHE A 3 -48.92 11.90 -1.94
N LYS A 4 -48.64 11.36 -0.74
CA LYS A 4 -47.35 11.50 -0.06
C LYS A 4 -46.28 10.72 -0.85
N LYS A 5 -45.34 11.45 -1.45
CA LYS A 5 -44.13 10.92 -2.10
C LYS A 5 -43.27 10.19 -1.06
N LYS A 6 -43.25 8.84 -1.07
CA LYS A 6 -42.36 8.03 -0.23
C LYS A 6 -40.91 8.24 -0.71
N ARG A 7 -40.12 8.95 0.09
CA ARG A 7 -38.69 9.16 -0.12
C ARG A 7 -37.95 7.95 0.47
N TYR A 8 -37.58 7.01 -0.37
CA TYR A 8 -36.75 5.87 0.03
C TYR A 8 -35.35 6.39 0.39
N TYR A 9 -34.93 6.20 1.65
CA TYR A 9 -33.56 6.45 2.07
C TYR A 9 -32.69 5.24 1.73
N TYR A 10 -31.97 5.31 0.61
CA TYR A 10 -30.83 4.42 0.40
C TYR A 10 -29.73 4.86 1.38
N ASN A 11 -29.26 3.94 2.23
CA ASN A 11 -28.08 4.15 3.06
C ASN A 11 -26.85 4.31 2.15
N MET A 12 -26.51 5.56 1.86
CA MET A 12 -25.35 5.89 1.05
C MET A 12 -24.12 5.86 1.97
N LEU A 13 -23.30 4.80 1.88
CA LEU A 13 -22.03 4.72 2.62
C LEU A 13 -21.11 5.82 2.11
N ARG A 14 -20.89 6.87 2.91
CA ARG A 14 -19.94 7.93 2.58
C ARG A 14 -18.52 7.41 2.81
N ALA A 15 -17.72 7.32 1.76
CA ALA A 15 -16.29 7.07 1.89
C ALA A 15 -15.61 8.31 2.49
N ILE A 16 -14.93 8.13 3.62
CA ILE A 16 -14.14 9.19 4.25
C ILE A 16 -12.70 9.07 3.75
N LYS A 17 -12.19 10.14 3.13
CA LYS A 17 -10.78 10.24 2.75
C LYS A 17 -10.01 10.96 3.85
N VAL A 18 -9.21 10.22 4.62
CA VAL A 18 -8.32 10.77 5.66
C VAL A 18 -6.86 10.63 5.24
N ARG A 19 -6.02 11.57 5.70
CA ARG A 19 -4.56 11.45 5.65
C ARG A 19 -4.06 11.23 7.07
N LEU A 20 -3.32 10.15 7.29
CA LEU A 20 -2.67 9.86 8.55
C LEU A 20 -1.21 10.29 8.46
N TYR A 21 -0.78 11.12 9.41
CA TYR A 21 0.63 11.44 9.59
C TYR A 21 1.14 10.66 10.79
N PRO A 22 2.19 9.86 10.63
CA PRO A 22 2.75 9.08 11.73
C PRO A 22 3.34 10.01 12.80
N ASN A 23 3.36 9.55 14.05
CA ASN A 23 4.17 10.17 15.09
C ASN A 23 5.62 9.65 15.01
N GLN A 24 6.52 10.21 15.82
CA GLN A 24 7.95 9.91 15.76
C GLN A 24 8.29 8.42 15.96
N GLU A 25 7.58 7.73 16.86
CA GLU A 25 7.78 6.29 17.09
C GLU A 25 7.33 5.46 15.88
N GLN A 26 6.17 5.81 15.31
CA GLN A 26 5.65 5.17 14.11
C GLN A 26 6.57 5.39 12.92
N GLU A 27 7.09 6.60 12.70
CA GLU A 27 8.07 6.88 11.66
C GLU A 27 9.30 6.00 11.80
N THR A 28 9.84 5.90 13.02
CA THR A 28 11.00 5.06 13.31
C THR A 28 10.74 3.60 12.98
N MET A 29 9.58 3.08 13.36
CA MET A 29 9.18 1.70 13.06
C MET A 29 9.02 1.48 11.56
N LEU A 30 8.30 2.37 10.86
CA LEU A 30 8.08 2.28 9.42
C LEU A 30 9.40 2.33 8.64
N ASN A 31 10.31 3.22 9.04
CA ASN A 31 11.64 3.33 8.42
C ASN A 31 12.46 2.04 8.60
N LYS A 32 12.44 1.43 9.79
CA LYS A 32 13.09 0.14 10.03
C LYS A 32 12.48 -0.96 9.17
N THR A 33 11.16 -1.08 9.15
CA THR A 33 10.47 -2.13 8.39
C THR A 33 10.71 -1.98 6.90
N PHE A 34 10.37 -0.82 6.31
CA PHE A 34 10.53 -0.62 4.87
C PHE A 34 11.99 -0.58 4.45
N GLY A 35 12.89 -0.05 5.28
CA GLY A 35 14.33 -0.07 5.05
C GLY A 35 14.88 -1.49 4.93
N CYS A 36 14.57 -2.35 5.91
CA CYS A 36 14.99 -3.75 5.91
C CYS A 36 14.41 -4.52 4.72
N CYS A 37 13.11 -4.37 4.43
CA CYS A 37 12.47 -5.04 3.29
C CYS A 37 13.09 -4.60 1.96
N ARG A 38 13.33 -3.29 1.77
CA ARG A 38 13.93 -2.75 0.56
C ARG A 38 15.36 -3.25 0.36
N PHE A 39 16.15 -3.29 1.43
CA PHE A 39 17.52 -3.81 1.37
C PHE A 39 17.54 -5.27 0.94
N LEU A 40 16.72 -6.12 1.59
CA LEU A 40 16.67 -7.55 1.27
C LEU A 40 16.20 -7.79 -0.17
N TYR A 41 15.13 -7.10 -0.58
CA TYR A 41 14.62 -7.22 -1.95
C TYR A 41 15.68 -6.85 -2.98
N ASN A 42 16.35 -5.71 -2.80
CA ASN A 42 17.38 -5.27 -3.73
C ASN A 42 18.57 -6.24 -3.80
N LYS A 43 18.99 -6.81 -2.67
CA LYS A 43 20.05 -7.82 -2.63
C LYS A 43 19.68 -9.07 -3.43
N MET A 44 18.46 -9.58 -3.24
CA MET A 44 17.99 -10.76 -3.97
C MET A 44 17.78 -10.48 -5.46
N LEU A 45 17.32 -9.27 -5.80
CA LEU A 45 17.16 -8.83 -7.18
C LEU A 45 18.51 -8.73 -7.89
N GLU A 46 19.52 -8.15 -7.25
CA GLU A 46 20.89 -8.09 -7.76
C GLU A 46 21.44 -9.49 -8.04
N GLU A 47 21.29 -10.42 -7.10
CA GLU A 47 21.71 -11.81 -7.27
C GLU A 47 21.00 -12.48 -8.46
N ARG A 48 19.69 -12.29 -8.60
CA ARG A 48 18.90 -12.80 -9.74
C ARG A 48 19.39 -12.26 -11.07
N ILE A 49 19.69 -10.96 -11.14
CA ILE A 49 20.21 -10.32 -12.35
C ILE A 49 21.59 -10.90 -12.70
N ARG A 50 22.46 -11.08 -11.70
CA ARG A 50 23.79 -11.66 -11.87
C ARG A 50 23.70 -13.07 -12.47
N VAL A 51 22.90 -13.94 -11.86
CA VAL A 51 22.70 -15.33 -12.32
C VAL A 51 22.11 -15.36 -13.74
N TYR A 52 21.14 -14.50 -14.04
CA TYR A 52 20.58 -14.41 -15.40
C TYR A 52 21.64 -14.03 -16.44
N ASN A 53 22.50 -13.07 -16.13
CA ASN A 53 23.55 -12.64 -17.05
C ASN A 53 24.64 -13.70 -17.24
N GLU A 54 24.98 -14.45 -16.19
CA GLU A 54 25.90 -15.60 -16.27
C GLU A 54 25.31 -16.68 -17.21
N LEU A 55 24.06 -17.09 -16.99
CA LEU A 55 23.41 -18.15 -17.77
C LEU A 55 23.02 -17.75 -19.21
N LYS A 56 22.91 -16.45 -19.51
CA LYS A 56 22.58 -15.97 -20.86
C LYS A 56 23.80 -16.04 -21.80
N GLY A 57 25.00 -16.10 -21.25
CA GLY A 57 26.26 -16.15 -22.00
C GLY A 57 26.72 -17.56 -22.37
N ASP A 58 26.10 -18.60 -21.80
CA ASP A 58 26.25 -20.02 -22.14
C ASP A 58 25.18 -20.47 -23.15
#